data_AF-A0A924A7H4-F1
#
_entry.id   AF-A0A924A7H4-F1
#
_cell.length_a   1.000
_cell.length_b   1.000
_cell.length_c   1.000
_cell.angle_alpha   90.00
_cell.angle_beta   90.00
_cell.angle_gamma   90.00
#
_symmetry.space_group_name_H-M   'P 1'
#
loop_
_entity.id
_entity.type
_entity.pdbx_description
1 polymer ?
#
loop_
_entity_poly.entity_id
_entity_poly.type
_entity_poly.pdbx_seq_one_letter_code
_entity_poly.pdbx_strand_id
1 'polypeptide(L)'
;MNTVSLKLVAMFASILLFASCHQTQFKPVAEVTRQEASLAEPTPVPIPVDSEPVAEPPSAPPVVVPPPEPPPVVVPPPEPPPVVVPPPVVVPPPVVVPPPIIVPPPAVIPPPVVVPPPPPPPVVIPPPVQKAGKCASDSSTQLLSCLKCNVPMNPPPPPQFSEKGQSLIDVMSIGCSIPNKSAPKNYVPPTKAQLIARLSKLSPTFYPDSQMSAAQKSVIASLKNDPAMQKKMFAGRWYQPPYSDAFETYFGASVAELVYQICYQSPEANFTPYDSSSLQSADYINCQYNGSNCKEKSDYISANTYRKNLRDGMKESINNPYVPPPSTPAKKCNWESFEGNYEQGAKEVLKRWLVSGFKIGIEIGSLAGKCEPVSSLPSGASEPRGHVKMSGYVCK
;
A
#
# COMPACT_ATOMS: atom_id res chain seq x y z
N MET A 1 -33.99 -32.29 -50.57
CA MET A 1 -33.96 -31.57 -49.28
C MET A 1 -32.57 -31.75 -48.67
N ASN A 2 -32.05 -30.69 -48.04
CA ASN A 2 -30.71 -30.51 -47.46
C ASN A 2 -29.66 -29.88 -48.39
N THR A 3 -29.79 -28.56 -48.50
CA THR A 3 -28.79 -27.58 -48.94
C THR A 3 -27.62 -27.54 -47.96
N VAL A 4 -26.48 -28.13 -48.33
CA VAL A 4 -25.22 -28.02 -47.59
C VAL A 4 -24.45 -26.79 -48.08
N SER A 5 -24.60 -25.73 -47.28
CA SER A 5 -23.73 -24.57 -47.02
C SER A 5 -22.51 -24.33 -47.95
N LEU A 6 -22.73 -23.52 -48.99
CA LEU A 6 -21.73 -22.87 -49.83
C LEU A 6 -21.15 -21.59 -49.17
N LYS A 7 -20.79 -21.64 -47.88
CA LYS A 7 -20.26 -20.48 -47.13
C LYS A 7 -18.88 -20.69 -46.48
N LEU A 8 -18.23 -21.84 -46.66
CA LEU A 8 -16.94 -22.11 -46.00
C LEU A 8 -15.69 -21.79 -46.86
N VAL A 9 -15.84 -21.47 -48.14
CA VAL A 9 -14.68 -21.19 -49.04
C VAL A 9 -14.39 -19.68 -49.18
N ALA A 10 -15.26 -18.80 -48.71
CA ALA A 10 -15.07 -17.35 -48.80
C ALA A 10 -14.37 -16.71 -47.58
N MET A 11 -14.02 -17.47 -46.53
CA MET A 11 -13.38 -16.92 -45.32
C MET A 11 -11.85 -17.10 -45.25
N PHE A 12 -11.23 -17.85 -46.18
CA PHE A 12 -9.78 -18.09 -46.16
C PHE A 12 -8.97 -17.28 -47.20
N ALA A 13 -9.63 -16.45 -48.02
CA ALA A 13 -8.98 -15.65 -49.07
C ALA A 13 -8.84 -14.14 -48.74
N SER A 14 -9.07 -13.72 -47.49
CA SER A 14 -8.84 -12.32 -47.05
C SER A 14 -7.72 -12.16 -46.01
N ILE A 15 -6.97 -13.22 -45.71
CA ILE A 15 -5.81 -13.19 -44.81
C ILE A 15 -4.54 -13.37 -45.63
N LEU A 16 -4.26 -12.48 -46.60
CA LEU A 16 -2.96 -12.46 -47.32
C LEU A 16 -2.65 -11.15 -48.09
N LEU A 17 -3.31 -10.01 -47.79
CA LEU A 17 -3.09 -8.73 -48.51
C LEU A 17 -2.94 -7.47 -47.64
N PHE A 18 -2.44 -7.58 -46.40
CA PHE A 18 -2.04 -6.41 -45.59
C PHE A 18 -0.66 -6.55 -44.95
N ALA A 19 0.29 -7.15 -45.68
CA ALA A 19 1.71 -7.10 -45.34
C ALA A 19 2.45 -6.30 -46.43
N SER A 20 2.38 -4.97 -46.39
CA SER A 20 3.38 -4.04 -46.95
C SER A 20 2.98 -2.57 -46.70
N CYS A 21 3.96 -1.79 -46.25
CA CYS A 21 3.98 -0.34 -46.15
C CYS A 21 3.30 0.30 -44.92
N HIS A 22 3.89 0.15 -43.74
CA HIS A 22 4.03 1.24 -42.76
C HIS A 22 5.48 1.26 -42.23
N GLN A 23 6.41 1.65 -43.10
CA GLN A 23 7.66 2.26 -42.67
C GLN A 23 7.36 3.76 -42.56
N THR A 24 7.06 4.25 -41.35
CA THR A 24 7.14 5.67 -41.06
C THR A 24 8.61 6.07 -41.14
N GLN A 25 9.05 6.42 -42.34
CA GLN A 25 10.36 7.03 -42.55
C GLN A 25 10.37 8.40 -41.89
N PHE A 26 11.18 8.53 -40.84
CA PHE A 26 11.61 9.83 -40.36
C PHE A 26 12.52 10.43 -41.44
N LYS A 27 11.96 11.36 -42.22
CA LYS A 27 12.75 12.24 -43.08
C LYS A 27 13.47 13.25 -42.16
N PRO A 28 14.81 13.36 -42.17
CA PRO A 28 15.49 14.43 -41.47
C PRO A 28 15.08 15.76 -42.12
N VAL A 29 14.60 16.71 -41.30
CA VAL A 29 14.32 18.08 -41.73
C VAL A 29 15.64 18.82 -41.80
N ALA A 30 16.37 18.58 -42.88
CA ALA A 30 17.21 19.57 -43.50
C ALA A 30 16.72 19.65 -44.96
N GLU A 31 16.47 20.87 -45.43
CA GLU A 31 16.30 21.16 -46.86
C GLU A 31 14.93 20.84 -47.48
N VAL A 32 13.92 21.64 -47.14
CA VAL A 32 12.82 21.97 -48.08
C VAL A 32 12.69 23.49 -48.12
N THR A 33 13.55 24.10 -48.93
CA THR A 33 13.31 25.41 -49.51
C THR A 33 13.59 25.27 -51.00
N ARG A 34 12.58 25.62 -51.81
CA ARG A 34 12.48 25.70 -53.29
C ARG A 34 11.55 24.69 -53.99
N GLN A 35 10.67 25.32 -54.77
CA GLN A 35 9.87 24.86 -55.91
C GLN A 35 8.64 23.99 -55.58
N GLU A 36 7.46 24.22 -56.12
CA GLU A 36 6.91 25.23 -57.05
C GLU A 36 5.39 25.03 -56.98
N ALA A 37 4.61 26.10 -56.80
CA ALA A 37 3.18 26.08 -57.12
C ALA A 37 2.72 27.51 -57.43
N SER A 38 2.70 27.78 -58.73
CA SER A 38 1.97 28.87 -59.40
C SER A 38 0.48 28.81 -59.06
N LEU A 39 -0.07 29.87 -58.48
CA LEU A 39 -1.36 30.47 -58.90
C LEU A 39 -1.63 31.81 -58.18
N ALA A 40 -1.88 32.84 -58.99
CA ALA A 40 -2.55 34.12 -58.72
C ALA A 40 -1.92 35.14 -57.73
N GLU A 41 -1.46 36.25 -58.32
CA GLU A 41 -1.11 37.51 -57.65
C GLU A 41 -2.26 38.07 -56.78
N PRO A 42 -1.93 38.55 -55.56
CA PRO A 42 -2.59 39.70 -54.98
C PRO A 42 -1.64 40.91 -54.93
N THR A 43 -2.21 42.05 -55.32
CA THR A 43 -1.64 43.39 -55.40
C THR A 43 -0.86 43.82 -54.14
N PRO A 44 0.23 44.61 -54.24
CA PRO A 44 1.00 45.01 -53.07
C PRO A 44 0.26 46.09 -52.26
N VAL A 45 0.01 45.81 -50.98
CA VAL A 45 -0.31 46.83 -49.98
C VAL A 45 1.00 47.33 -49.37
N PRO A 46 1.29 48.65 -49.37
CA PRO A 46 2.49 49.18 -48.73
C PRO A 46 2.36 49.10 -47.21
N ILE A 47 3.25 48.34 -46.56
CA ILE A 47 3.40 48.30 -45.11
C ILE A 47 4.43 49.37 -44.71
N PRO A 48 4.11 50.29 -43.78
CA PRO A 48 5.06 51.27 -43.26
C PRO A 48 6.16 50.59 -42.44
N VAL A 49 7.41 50.95 -42.73
CA VAL A 49 8.59 50.51 -41.98
C VAL A 49 8.80 51.50 -40.85
N ASP A 50 8.30 51.19 -39.65
CA ASP A 50 8.70 51.90 -38.43
C ASP A 50 9.74 51.04 -37.71
N SER A 51 10.96 51.58 -37.67
CA SER A 51 12.14 50.95 -37.07
C SER A 51 12.34 51.54 -35.68
N GLU A 52 11.94 50.82 -34.64
CA GLU A 52 12.25 51.15 -33.25
C GLU A 52 13.51 50.38 -32.80
N PRO A 53 14.54 51.04 -32.24
CA PRO A 53 15.78 50.38 -31.85
C PRO A 53 15.61 49.59 -30.55
N VAL A 54 15.85 48.28 -30.62
CA VAL A 54 15.87 47.37 -29.46
C VAL A 54 17.13 47.62 -28.63
N ALA A 55 16.94 48.02 -27.38
CA ALA A 55 18.00 48.21 -26.39
C ALA A 55 18.65 46.88 -25.95
N GLU A 56 19.97 46.89 -25.78
CA GLU A 56 20.76 45.79 -25.21
C GLU A 56 20.35 45.46 -23.76
N PRO A 57 20.26 44.18 -23.38
CA PRO A 57 20.05 43.78 -21.98
C PRO A 57 21.35 43.91 -21.16
N PRO A 58 21.26 44.33 -19.88
CA PRO A 58 22.43 44.53 -19.02
C PRO A 58 23.10 43.21 -18.60
N SER A 59 24.44 43.26 -18.48
CA SER A 59 25.31 42.17 -18.04
C SER A 59 24.89 41.53 -16.72
N ALA A 60 24.92 40.20 -16.68
CA ALA A 60 24.66 39.40 -15.49
C ALA A 60 25.74 39.59 -14.40
N PRO A 61 25.36 39.55 -13.10
CA PRO A 61 26.30 39.67 -11.99
C PRO A 61 27.21 38.43 -11.83
N PRO A 62 28.40 38.58 -11.22
CA PRO A 62 29.37 37.50 -11.07
C PRO A 62 28.90 36.40 -10.13
N VAL A 63 29.15 35.16 -10.52
CA VAL A 63 28.83 33.93 -9.78
C VAL A 63 29.72 33.82 -8.54
N VAL A 64 29.11 33.84 -7.35
CA VAL A 64 29.78 33.59 -6.07
C VAL A 64 29.88 32.07 -5.85
N VAL A 65 31.11 31.56 -5.76
CA VAL A 65 31.38 30.14 -5.47
C VAL A 65 31.20 29.88 -3.97
N PRO A 66 30.37 28.90 -3.55
CA PRO A 66 30.19 28.59 -2.13
C PRO A 66 31.43 27.92 -1.53
N PRO A 67 31.72 28.16 -0.24
CA PRO A 67 32.88 27.59 0.46
C PRO A 67 32.75 26.07 0.67
N PRO A 68 33.90 25.35 0.77
CA PRO A 68 33.92 23.89 0.91
C PRO A 68 33.38 23.42 2.28
N GLU A 69 32.64 22.31 2.26
CA GLU A 69 32.07 21.67 3.45
C GLU A 69 33.15 21.06 4.37
N PRO A 70 32.95 21.10 5.71
CA PRO A 70 33.85 20.49 6.67
C PRO A 70 33.79 18.95 6.65
N PRO A 71 34.89 18.26 7.02
CA PRO A 71 34.96 16.80 7.00
C PRO A 71 34.01 16.14 8.03
N PRO A 72 33.53 14.92 7.74
CA PRO A 72 32.57 14.21 8.59
C PRO A 72 33.18 13.83 9.95
N VAL A 73 32.44 14.15 11.01
CA VAL A 73 32.79 13.79 12.39
C VAL A 73 32.52 12.29 12.59
N VAL A 74 33.58 11.54 12.93
CA VAL A 74 33.51 10.11 13.25
C VAL A 74 32.92 9.97 14.66
N VAL A 75 31.72 9.41 14.77
CA VAL A 75 31.07 9.10 16.05
C VAL A 75 31.53 7.69 16.51
N PRO A 76 32.02 7.52 17.76
CA PRO A 76 32.46 6.23 18.25
C PRO A 76 31.29 5.24 18.45
N PRO A 77 31.57 3.91 18.43
CA PRO A 77 30.55 2.88 18.55
C PRO A 77 29.83 2.91 19.92
N PRO A 78 28.51 2.63 19.97
CA PRO A 78 27.76 2.59 21.21
C PRO A 78 28.16 1.41 22.10
N GLU A 79 28.25 1.66 23.41
CA GLU A 79 28.58 0.66 24.43
C GLU A 79 27.50 -0.43 24.57
N PRO A 80 27.88 -1.67 24.94
CA PRO A 80 26.94 -2.76 25.12
C PRO A 80 26.07 -2.58 26.39
N PRO A 81 24.80 -3.04 26.36
CA PRO A 81 23.87 -2.87 27.46
C PRO A 81 24.23 -3.73 28.69
N PRO A 82 23.89 -3.27 29.91
CA PRO A 82 24.20 -3.97 31.15
C PRO A 82 23.44 -5.30 31.27
N VAL A 83 24.15 -6.34 31.74
CA VAL A 83 23.63 -7.68 32.01
C VAL A 83 22.69 -7.65 33.21
N VAL A 84 21.43 -8.05 33.01
CA VAL A 84 20.40 -8.12 34.04
C VAL A 84 20.57 -9.41 34.86
N VAL A 85 20.85 -9.27 36.15
CA VAL A 85 20.92 -10.38 37.12
C VAL A 85 19.49 -10.76 37.56
N PRO A 86 19.10 -12.04 37.56
CA PRO A 86 17.75 -12.46 37.96
C PRO A 86 17.53 -12.31 39.48
N PRO A 87 16.30 -11.98 39.91
CA PRO A 87 15.97 -11.81 41.32
C PRO A 87 15.89 -13.16 42.08
N PRO A 88 16.14 -13.17 43.39
CA PRO A 88 16.15 -14.37 44.21
C PRO A 88 14.75 -14.97 44.41
N VAL A 89 14.70 -16.31 44.47
CA VAL A 89 13.49 -17.11 44.66
C VAL A 89 12.99 -17.00 46.11
N VAL A 90 11.71 -16.66 46.28
CA VAL A 90 11.05 -16.55 47.59
C VAL A 90 10.52 -17.93 48.02
N VAL A 91 10.90 -18.37 49.22
CA VAL A 91 10.45 -19.60 49.87
C VAL A 91 9.08 -19.36 50.54
N PRO A 92 8.09 -20.27 50.43
CA PRO A 92 6.78 -20.09 51.05
C PRO A 92 6.81 -20.22 52.58
N PRO A 93 5.95 -19.47 53.31
CA PRO A 93 5.87 -19.51 54.78
C PRO A 93 5.15 -20.77 55.31
N PRO A 94 5.42 -21.15 56.59
CA PRO A 94 4.91 -22.39 57.19
C PRO A 94 3.42 -22.34 57.54
N VAL A 95 2.79 -23.51 57.46
CA VAL A 95 1.37 -23.77 57.75
C VAL A 95 1.09 -23.65 59.26
N VAL A 96 0.09 -22.83 59.61
CA VAL A 96 -0.38 -22.65 60.99
C VAL A 96 -1.40 -23.75 61.34
N VAL A 97 -1.13 -24.47 62.44
CA VAL A 97 -2.03 -25.48 63.02
C VAL A 97 -3.11 -24.79 63.88
N PRO A 98 -4.40 -25.15 63.76
CA PRO A 98 -5.45 -24.55 64.59
C PRO A 98 -5.46 -25.09 66.04
N PRO A 99 -5.84 -24.26 67.03
CA PRO A 99 -5.87 -24.61 68.46
C PRO A 99 -7.08 -25.50 68.87
N PRO A 100 -7.07 -26.07 70.09
CA PRO A 100 -8.04 -27.09 70.52
C PRO A 100 -9.43 -26.51 70.84
N ILE A 101 -10.44 -27.35 70.61
CA ILE A 101 -11.86 -27.09 70.85
C ILE A 101 -12.16 -27.09 72.36
N ILE A 102 -12.73 -26.00 72.86
CA ILE A 102 -13.28 -25.89 74.22
C ILE A 102 -14.71 -26.45 74.22
N VAL A 103 -14.99 -27.40 75.11
CA VAL A 103 -16.33 -27.95 75.34
C VAL A 103 -17.09 -27.08 76.36
N PRO A 104 -18.28 -26.54 76.03
CA PRO A 104 -19.08 -25.78 76.99
C PRO A 104 -19.89 -26.70 77.95
N PRO A 105 -20.25 -26.20 79.15
CA PRO A 105 -20.96 -26.93 80.19
C PRO A 105 -22.46 -27.18 79.89
N PRO A 106 -23.13 -28.08 80.65
CA PRO A 106 -24.50 -28.51 80.36
C PRO A 106 -25.53 -27.40 80.60
N ALA A 107 -26.44 -27.23 79.64
CA ALA A 107 -27.51 -26.24 79.70
C ALA A 107 -28.72 -26.73 80.53
N VAL A 108 -29.23 -25.83 81.35
CA VAL A 108 -30.49 -25.92 82.12
C VAL A 108 -31.68 -25.95 81.17
N ILE A 109 -32.64 -26.84 81.41
CA ILE A 109 -33.86 -27.04 80.60
C ILE A 109 -34.86 -25.91 80.90
N PRO A 110 -35.24 -25.07 79.91
CA PRO A 110 -36.38 -24.16 80.03
C PRO A 110 -37.70 -24.83 79.61
N PRO A 111 -38.86 -24.26 80.01
CA PRO A 111 -40.20 -24.79 79.77
C PRO A 111 -40.57 -24.87 78.28
N PRO A 112 -41.58 -25.69 77.90
CA PRO A 112 -41.86 -26.02 76.51
C PRO A 112 -42.23 -24.78 75.69
N VAL A 113 -41.34 -24.43 74.77
CA VAL A 113 -41.54 -23.40 73.75
C VAL A 113 -42.27 -24.03 72.57
N VAL A 114 -43.34 -23.37 72.13
CA VAL A 114 -44.09 -23.69 70.91
C VAL A 114 -43.10 -23.75 69.73
N VAL A 115 -42.99 -24.93 69.10
CA VAL A 115 -42.05 -25.20 68.01
C VAL A 115 -42.44 -24.37 66.78
N PRO A 116 -41.64 -23.38 66.36
CA PRO A 116 -41.86 -22.71 65.08
C PRO A 116 -41.62 -23.71 63.94
N PRO A 117 -42.31 -23.55 62.79
CA PRO A 117 -42.20 -24.45 61.65
C PRO A 117 -40.73 -24.64 61.22
N PRO A 118 -40.36 -25.86 60.76
CA PRO A 118 -38.99 -26.17 60.40
C PRO A 118 -38.47 -25.17 59.37
N PRO A 119 -37.23 -24.65 59.53
CA PRO A 119 -36.65 -23.72 58.59
C PRO A 119 -36.59 -24.36 57.20
N PRO A 120 -36.89 -23.60 56.13
CA PRO A 120 -36.79 -24.10 54.78
C PRO A 120 -35.38 -24.66 54.53
N PRO A 121 -35.26 -25.77 53.77
CA PRO A 121 -33.97 -26.38 53.48
C PRO A 121 -33.01 -25.33 52.87
N PRO A 122 -31.72 -25.37 53.21
CA PRO A 122 -30.74 -24.43 52.67
C PRO A 122 -30.76 -24.51 51.15
N VAL A 123 -31.01 -23.37 50.49
CA VAL A 123 -30.96 -23.27 49.04
C VAL A 123 -29.52 -23.53 48.62
N VAL A 124 -29.29 -24.66 47.95
CA VAL A 124 -27.97 -25.02 47.39
C VAL A 124 -27.73 -24.14 46.17
N ILE A 125 -26.84 -23.16 46.30
CA ILE A 125 -26.44 -22.29 45.20
C ILE A 125 -25.29 -22.98 44.44
N PRO A 126 -25.41 -23.20 43.12
CA PRO A 126 -24.34 -23.82 42.34
C PRO A 126 -23.07 -22.96 42.32
N PRO A 127 -21.88 -23.58 42.33
CA PRO A 127 -20.61 -22.85 42.29
C PRO A 127 -20.44 -22.11 40.95
N PRO A 128 -19.71 -20.97 40.96
CA PRO A 128 -19.48 -20.19 39.74
C PRO A 128 -18.62 -20.95 38.73
N VAL A 129 -18.92 -20.76 37.44
CA VAL A 129 -18.17 -21.35 36.32
C VAL A 129 -17.26 -20.30 35.72
N GLN A 130 -15.96 -20.62 35.61
CA GLN A 130 -14.98 -19.77 34.94
C GLN A 130 -14.35 -20.49 33.75
N LYS A 131 -14.20 -19.78 32.62
CA LYS A 131 -13.53 -20.28 31.42
C LYS A 131 -12.55 -19.23 30.91
N ALA A 132 -11.52 -19.68 30.20
CA ALA A 132 -10.55 -18.80 29.57
C ALA A 132 -10.07 -19.39 28.24
N GLY A 133 -9.58 -18.54 27.34
CA GLY A 133 -9.07 -18.96 26.04
C GLY A 133 -8.35 -17.87 25.27
N LYS A 134 -7.88 -18.23 24.07
CA LYS A 134 -7.32 -17.30 23.09
C LYS A 134 -8.41 -16.86 22.13
N CYS A 135 -8.37 -15.60 21.71
CA CYS A 135 -9.20 -15.14 20.62
C CYS A 135 -8.65 -15.71 19.29
N ALA A 136 -9.54 -16.05 18.36
CA ALA A 136 -9.17 -16.44 17.01
C ALA A 136 -8.57 -15.26 16.23
N SER A 137 -7.68 -15.56 15.28
CA SER A 137 -6.96 -14.57 14.48
C SER A 137 -7.86 -13.73 13.56
N ASP A 138 -9.08 -14.18 13.30
CA ASP A 138 -10.10 -13.51 12.48
C ASP A 138 -11.15 -12.76 13.33
N SER A 139 -10.91 -12.60 14.64
CA SER A 139 -11.87 -12.02 15.59
C SER A 139 -13.20 -12.80 15.69
N SER A 140 -13.25 -14.07 15.26
CA SER A 140 -14.49 -14.88 15.25
C SER A 140 -14.93 -15.39 16.62
N THR A 141 -14.08 -15.31 17.65
CA THR A 141 -14.45 -15.81 18.98
C THR A 141 -15.52 -14.90 19.60
N GLN A 142 -16.76 -15.38 19.57
CA GLN A 142 -17.87 -14.83 20.34
C GLN A 142 -17.73 -15.26 21.80
N LEU A 143 -17.72 -14.29 22.71
CA LEU A 143 -17.67 -14.54 24.14
C LEU A 143 -19.08 -14.76 24.68
N LEU A 144 -19.19 -15.47 25.81
CA LEU A 144 -20.44 -15.53 26.58
C LEU A 144 -20.74 -14.11 27.04
N SER A 145 -21.92 -13.57 26.71
CA SER A 145 -22.35 -12.15 26.85
C SER A 145 -21.81 -11.21 25.75
N CYS A 146 -22.53 -11.13 24.62
CA CYS A 146 -22.53 -10.12 23.53
C CYS A 146 -21.22 -9.54 22.96
N LEU A 147 -20.06 -9.84 23.52
CA LEU A 147 -18.78 -9.31 23.11
C LEU A 147 -18.14 -10.24 22.10
N LYS A 148 -17.55 -9.61 21.09
CA LYS A 148 -16.58 -10.28 20.21
C LYS A 148 -15.19 -9.83 20.63
N CYS A 149 -14.26 -10.78 20.66
CA CYS A 149 -12.84 -10.44 20.72
C CYS A 149 -12.48 -9.58 19.51
N ASN A 150 -12.29 -8.28 19.69
CA ASN A 150 -11.79 -7.43 18.61
C ASN A 150 -10.26 -7.52 18.60
N VAL A 151 -9.71 -8.33 17.70
CA VAL A 151 -8.27 -8.48 17.50
C VAL A 151 -7.85 -7.46 16.44
N PRO A 152 -7.05 -6.43 16.79
CA PRO A 152 -6.55 -5.50 15.79
C PRO A 152 -5.72 -6.27 14.76
N MET A 153 -5.96 -6.03 13.48
CA MET A 153 -5.22 -6.66 12.38
C MET A 153 -4.13 -5.73 11.86
N ASN A 154 -2.94 -6.25 11.61
CA ASN A 154 -1.93 -5.57 10.82
C ASN A 154 -2.42 -5.54 9.37
N PRO A 155 -2.36 -4.39 8.68
CA PRO A 155 -2.61 -4.35 7.26
C PRO A 155 -1.62 -5.30 6.56
N PRO A 156 -2.03 -5.98 5.47
CA PRO A 156 -1.10 -6.80 4.72
C PRO A 156 0.06 -5.93 4.21
N PRO A 157 1.29 -6.46 4.17
CA PRO A 157 2.42 -5.73 3.62
C PRO A 157 2.09 -5.30 2.18
N PRO A 158 2.54 -4.13 1.71
CA PRO A 158 2.38 -3.77 0.31
C PRO A 158 3.24 -4.68 -0.60
N PRO A 159 2.97 -4.72 -1.92
CA PRO A 159 3.88 -5.33 -2.88
C PRO A 159 5.29 -4.74 -2.74
N GLN A 160 6.31 -5.58 -2.85
CA GLN A 160 7.71 -5.16 -2.81
C GLN A 160 8.15 -4.68 -4.18
N PHE A 161 8.57 -3.42 -4.25
CA PHE A 161 9.12 -2.79 -5.45
C PHE A 161 10.62 -2.62 -5.33
N SER A 162 11.33 -2.63 -6.47
CA SER A 162 12.67 -2.05 -6.53
C SER A 162 12.58 -0.52 -6.38
N GLU A 163 13.67 0.15 -6.01
CA GLU A 163 13.70 1.62 -5.95
C GLU A 163 13.36 2.25 -7.32
N LYS A 164 13.83 1.61 -8.38
CA LYS A 164 13.52 1.95 -9.77
C LYS A 164 12.04 1.76 -10.10
N GLY A 165 11.45 0.63 -9.74
CA GLY A 165 10.03 0.35 -9.91
C GLY A 165 9.14 1.32 -9.15
N GLN A 166 9.49 1.61 -7.89
CA GLN A 166 8.81 2.60 -7.07
C GLN A 166 8.92 4.01 -7.68
N SER A 167 10.11 4.39 -8.16
CA SER A 167 10.32 5.68 -8.82
C SER A 167 9.52 5.82 -10.10
N LEU A 168 9.39 4.74 -10.89
CA LEU A 168 8.53 4.73 -12.07
C LEU A 168 7.06 4.95 -11.68
N ILE A 169 6.55 4.22 -10.68
CA ILE A 169 5.17 4.38 -10.18
C ILE A 169 4.91 5.82 -9.73
N ASP A 170 5.85 6.40 -8.98
CA ASP A 170 5.70 7.77 -8.48
C ASP A 170 5.65 8.78 -9.63
N VAL A 171 6.60 8.70 -10.56
CA VAL A 171 6.65 9.59 -11.74
C VAL A 171 5.41 9.42 -12.62
N MET A 172 4.96 8.19 -12.85
CA MET A 172 3.76 7.94 -13.66
C MET A 172 2.47 8.36 -12.94
N SER A 173 2.39 8.29 -11.61
CA SER A 173 1.22 8.78 -10.87
C SER A 173 0.98 10.29 -11.07
N ILE A 174 2.07 11.03 -11.20
CA ILE A 174 2.06 12.45 -11.54
C ILE A 174 1.80 12.61 -13.04
N GLY A 175 2.60 11.93 -13.87
CA GLY A 175 2.59 12.03 -15.33
C GLY A 175 1.24 11.73 -15.96
N CYS A 176 0.58 10.66 -15.52
CA CYS A 176 -0.75 10.30 -16.01
C CYS A 176 -1.82 11.36 -15.67
N SER A 177 -1.62 12.13 -14.60
CA SER A 177 -2.57 13.16 -14.16
C SER A 177 -2.43 14.47 -14.93
N ILE A 178 -1.40 14.61 -15.78
CA ILE A 178 -1.13 15.83 -16.53
C ILE A 178 -1.98 15.84 -17.81
N PRO A 179 -2.79 16.89 -18.04
CA PRO A 179 -3.61 16.97 -19.25
C PRO A 179 -2.76 16.95 -20.53
N ASN A 180 -3.09 16.04 -21.44
CA ASN A 180 -2.44 15.92 -22.74
C ASN A 180 -3.50 15.90 -23.87
N LYS A 181 -3.25 16.64 -24.95
CA LYS A 181 -4.16 16.72 -26.11
C LYS A 181 -4.32 15.39 -26.86
N SER A 182 -3.39 14.47 -26.69
CA SER A 182 -3.43 13.12 -27.25
C SER A 182 -4.15 12.11 -26.34
N ALA A 183 -4.57 12.51 -25.15
CA ALA A 183 -5.31 11.62 -24.27
C ALA A 183 -6.65 11.22 -24.92
N PRO A 184 -7.12 9.96 -24.73
CA PRO A 184 -8.42 9.53 -25.21
C PRO A 184 -9.55 10.45 -24.72
N LYS A 185 -10.65 10.54 -25.49
CA LYS A 185 -11.82 11.30 -25.07
C LYS A 185 -12.36 10.72 -23.75
N ASN A 186 -12.66 11.59 -22.79
CA ASN A 186 -13.09 11.24 -21.42
C ASN A 186 -12.05 10.47 -20.61
N TYR A 187 -10.76 10.66 -20.91
CA TYR A 187 -9.68 10.07 -20.14
C TYR A 187 -9.76 10.45 -18.64
N VAL A 188 -9.76 9.43 -17.78
CA VAL A 188 -9.65 9.57 -16.33
C VAL A 188 -8.29 8.99 -15.91
N PRO A 189 -7.44 9.78 -15.24
CA PRO A 189 -6.13 9.31 -14.84
C PRO A 189 -6.22 8.19 -13.80
N PRO A 190 -5.37 7.15 -13.90
CA PRO A 190 -5.32 6.12 -12.88
C PRO A 190 -4.83 6.67 -11.55
N THR A 191 -5.44 6.21 -10.46
CA THR A 191 -4.95 6.51 -9.12
C THR A 191 -3.62 5.81 -8.86
N LYS A 192 -2.83 6.32 -7.90
CA LYS A 192 -1.58 5.65 -7.48
C LYS A 192 -1.83 4.19 -7.05
N ALA A 193 -2.95 3.90 -6.39
CA ALA A 193 -3.33 2.54 -6.02
C ALA A 193 -3.60 1.64 -7.25
N GLN A 194 -4.26 2.17 -8.29
CA GLN A 194 -4.45 1.47 -9.56
C GLN A 194 -3.12 1.21 -10.27
N LEU A 195 -2.18 2.16 -10.22
CA LEU A 195 -0.83 1.97 -10.77
C LEU A 195 -0.04 0.90 -10.01
N ILE A 196 -0.07 0.93 -8.68
CA ILE A 196 0.54 -0.10 -7.81
C ILE A 196 -0.02 -1.48 -8.14
N ALA A 197 -1.34 -1.60 -8.34
CA ALA A 197 -1.95 -2.89 -8.72
C ALA A 197 -1.47 -3.37 -10.11
N ARG A 198 -1.45 -2.48 -11.11
CA ARG A 198 -1.01 -2.78 -12.49
C ARG A 198 0.46 -3.13 -12.60
N LEU A 199 1.30 -2.54 -11.74
CA LEU A 199 2.75 -2.66 -11.77
C LEU A 199 3.27 -3.50 -10.59
N SER A 200 2.40 -4.30 -9.98
CA SER A 200 2.63 -4.96 -8.68
C SER A 200 3.82 -5.93 -8.63
N LYS A 201 4.41 -6.26 -9.78
CA LYS A 201 5.58 -7.15 -9.92
C LYS A 201 6.83 -6.45 -10.42
N LEU A 202 6.90 -5.12 -10.37
CA LEU A 202 8.16 -4.37 -10.54
C LEU A 202 9.08 -4.50 -9.31
N SER A 203 9.36 -5.75 -8.92
CA SER A 203 10.21 -6.12 -7.78
C SER A 203 11.68 -6.14 -8.17
N PRO A 204 12.62 -6.24 -7.21
CA PRO A 204 14.05 -6.41 -7.51
C PRO A 204 14.38 -7.61 -8.40
N THR A 205 13.51 -8.63 -8.44
CA THR A 205 13.68 -9.82 -9.28
C THR A 205 13.39 -9.54 -10.76
N PHE A 206 12.27 -8.87 -11.04
CA PHE A 206 11.83 -8.65 -12.43
C PHE A 206 12.29 -7.31 -12.98
N TYR A 207 12.43 -6.29 -12.13
CA TYR A 207 12.86 -4.96 -12.51
C TYR A 207 13.92 -4.43 -11.53
N PRO A 208 15.14 -5.00 -11.57
CA PRO A 208 16.20 -4.70 -10.60
C PRO A 208 16.63 -3.23 -10.64
N ASP A 209 17.17 -2.79 -9.51
CA ASP A 209 17.76 -1.47 -9.39
C ASP A 209 19.01 -1.32 -10.26
N SER A 210 19.24 -0.09 -10.69
CA SER A 210 20.39 0.28 -11.50
C SER A 210 20.91 1.63 -11.03
N GLN A 211 22.24 1.79 -11.03
CA GLN A 211 22.86 3.07 -10.70
C GLN A 211 22.44 4.15 -11.69
N MET A 212 21.97 5.29 -11.18
CA MET A 212 21.65 6.46 -12.00
C MET A 212 22.90 7.31 -12.27
N SER A 213 23.04 7.78 -13.52
CA SER A 213 23.95 8.87 -13.85
C SER A 213 23.50 10.20 -13.22
N ALA A 214 24.37 11.22 -13.19
CA ALA A 214 24.01 12.52 -12.64
C ALA A 214 22.83 13.17 -13.38
N ALA A 215 22.80 13.05 -14.71
CA ALA A 215 21.69 13.53 -15.54
C ALA A 215 20.39 12.79 -15.21
N GLN A 216 20.44 11.46 -15.05
CA GLN A 216 19.30 10.63 -14.65
C GLN A 216 18.76 11.04 -13.28
N LYS A 217 19.63 11.18 -12.27
CA LYS A 217 19.21 11.65 -10.93
C LYS A 217 18.50 13.00 -11.00
N SER A 218 19.07 13.97 -11.73
CA SER A 218 18.51 15.31 -11.88
C SER A 218 17.14 15.31 -12.57
N VAL A 219 17.00 14.56 -13.68
CA VAL A 219 15.75 14.45 -14.41
C VAL A 219 14.68 13.75 -13.58
N ILE A 220 15.00 12.61 -12.94
CA ILE A 220 14.03 11.88 -12.11
C ILE A 220 13.60 12.69 -10.88
N ALA A 221 14.53 13.40 -10.23
CA ALA A 221 14.19 14.28 -9.12
C ALA A 221 13.29 15.45 -9.57
N SER A 222 13.57 16.06 -10.72
CA SER A 222 12.73 17.13 -11.29
C SER A 222 11.35 16.62 -11.67
N LEU A 223 11.23 15.43 -12.26
CA LEU A 223 9.91 14.86 -12.59
C LEU A 223 9.06 14.55 -11.34
N LYS A 224 9.68 14.33 -10.19
CA LYS A 224 8.96 14.13 -8.91
C LYS A 224 8.53 15.45 -8.26
N ASN A 225 9.25 16.55 -8.49
CA ASN A 225 9.10 17.77 -7.68
C ASN A 225 8.82 19.07 -8.44
N ASP A 226 9.06 19.13 -9.75
CA ASP A 226 8.93 20.35 -10.57
C ASP A 226 7.74 20.25 -11.56
N PRO A 227 6.64 20.99 -11.31
CA PRO A 227 5.48 21.04 -12.21
C PRO A 227 5.81 21.51 -13.63
N ALA A 228 6.81 22.37 -13.82
CA ALA A 228 7.20 22.86 -15.14
C ALA A 228 7.86 21.73 -15.94
N MET A 229 8.80 21.00 -15.34
CA MET A 229 9.42 19.82 -15.95
C MET A 229 8.40 18.71 -16.21
N GLN A 230 7.50 18.47 -15.26
CA GLN A 230 6.38 17.53 -15.41
C GLN A 230 5.50 17.87 -16.62
N LYS A 231 5.00 19.11 -16.70
CA LYS A 231 4.16 19.57 -17.83
C LYS A 231 4.91 19.47 -19.15
N LYS A 232 6.19 19.86 -19.17
CA LYS A 232 7.05 19.77 -20.34
C LYS A 232 7.20 18.33 -20.84
N MET A 233 7.42 17.38 -19.94
CA MET A 233 7.64 15.97 -20.29
C MET A 233 6.34 15.25 -20.68
N PHE A 234 5.23 15.51 -19.97
CA PHE A 234 3.99 14.74 -20.10
C PHE A 234 2.87 15.44 -20.86
N ALA A 235 2.87 16.78 -20.98
CA ALA A 235 1.88 17.52 -21.77
C ALA A 235 2.38 17.87 -23.19
N GLY A 236 3.68 17.69 -23.46
CA GLY A 236 4.29 17.95 -24.76
C GLY A 236 3.85 16.97 -25.85
N ARG A 237 4.18 17.28 -27.11
CA ARG A 237 4.01 16.31 -28.21
C ARG A 237 5.07 15.22 -28.06
N TRP A 238 4.62 13.98 -28.00
CA TRP A 238 5.37 12.74 -27.73
C TRP A 238 6.63 12.51 -28.57
N TYR A 239 6.73 13.13 -29.75
CA TYR A 239 7.76 12.85 -30.76
C TYR A 239 8.87 13.92 -30.82
N GLN A 240 8.84 14.92 -29.93
CA GLN A 240 9.88 15.95 -29.81
C GLN A 240 10.10 16.31 -28.33
N PRO A 241 10.55 15.39 -27.47
CA PRO A 241 11.01 15.80 -26.15
C PRO A 241 12.25 16.69 -26.34
N PRO A 242 12.24 17.96 -25.91
CA PRO A 242 13.40 18.84 -26.11
C PRO A 242 14.53 18.58 -25.10
N TYR A 243 14.53 17.42 -24.40
CA TYR A 243 15.35 17.17 -23.22
C TYR A 243 15.90 15.74 -23.22
N SER A 244 17.06 15.63 -22.57
CA SER A 244 17.88 14.45 -22.33
C SER A 244 17.11 13.12 -22.33
N ASP A 245 17.72 12.16 -23.03
CA ASP A 245 17.49 10.72 -23.00
C ASP A 245 17.66 10.05 -21.62
N ALA A 246 17.90 10.83 -20.56
CA ALA A 246 18.10 10.34 -19.21
C ALA A 246 16.88 9.56 -18.68
N PHE A 247 15.66 10.00 -19.00
CA PHE A 247 14.47 9.26 -18.59
C PHE A 247 14.41 7.90 -19.29
N GLU A 248 14.55 7.90 -20.61
CA GLU A 248 14.50 6.73 -21.49
C GLU A 248 15.57 5.71 -21.10
N THR A 249 16.80 6.18 -20.93
CA THR A 249 17.95 5.32 -20.62
C THR A 249 17.89 4.76 -19.21
N TYR A 250 17.29 5.49 -18.26
CA TYR A 250 17.08 4.98 -16.91
C TYR A 250 15.98 3.93 -16.90
N PHE A 251 14.76 4.26 -17.34
CA PHE A 251 13.64 3.32 -17.22
C PHE A 251 13.59 2.23 -18.30
N GLY A 252 14.30 2.41 -19.42
CA GLY A 252 14.24 1.49 -20.56
C GLY A 252 12.99 1.65 -21.42
N ALA A 253 12.27 2.76 -21.28
CA ALA A 253 11.08 3.08 -22.07
C ALA A 253 10.93 4.59 -22.22
N SER A 254 10.36 5.02 -23.34
CA SER A 254 10.06 6.44 -23.55
C SER A 254 8.86 6.87 -22.72
N VAL A 255 8.77 8.17 -22.44
CA VAL A 255 7.59 8.73 -21.77
C VAL A 255 6.31 8.46 -22.57
N ALA A 256 6.39 8.53 -23.90
CA ALA A 256 5.27 8.22 -24.79
C ALA A 256 4.77 6.80 -24.66
N GLU A 257 5.68 5.85 -24.70
CA GLU A 257 5.35 4.45 -24.52
C GLU A 257 4.73 4.19 -23.16
N LEU A 258 5.34 4.71 -22.08
CA LEU A 258 4.83 4.51 -20.73
C LEU A 258 3.47 5.15 -20.53
N VAL A 259 3.23 6.35 -21.04
CA VAL A 259 1.91 6.98 -20.90
C VAL A 259 0.86 6.19 -21.66
N TYR A 260 1.15 5.79 -22.89
CA TYR A 260 0.22 4.98 -23.66
C TYR A 260 -0.13 3.66 -22.94
N GLN A 261 0.89 2.94 -22.45
CA GLN A 261 0.73 1.62 -21.83
C GLN A 261 0.16 1.67 -20.40
N ILE A 262 0.61 2.63 -19.59
CA ILE A 262 0.31 2.67 -18.15
C ILE A 262 -0.89 3.57 -17.87
N CYS A 263 -0.98 4.72 -18.56
CA CYS A 263 -1.99 5.73 -18.27
C CYS A 263 -3.29 5.48 -19.03
N TYR A 264 -3.23 5.26 -20.34
CA TYR A 264 -4.41 5.30 -21.21
C TYR A 264 -5.24 4.02 -21.28
N GLN A 265 -4.78 2.92 -20.70
CA GLN A 265 -5.49 1.63 -20.62
C GLN A 265 -6.40 1.34 -21.81
N SER A 266 -5.85 0.77 -22.89
CA SER A 266 -6.74 0.01 -23.75
C SER A 266 -7.19 -1.23 -22.96
N PRO A 267 -8.50 -1.53 -22.85
CA PRO A 267 -8.99 -2.77 -22.24
C PRO A 267 -8.48 -4.03 -22.97
N GLU A 268 -7.92 -3.88 -24.16
CA GLU A 268 -7.26 -4.93 -24.96
C GLU A 268 -5.72 -4.82 -24.98
N ALA A 269 -5.14 -3.84 -24.26
CA ALA A 269 -3.69 -3.73 -24.15
C ALA A 269 -3.15 -4.82 -23.21
N ASN A 270 -3.10 -6.04 -23.73
CA ASN A 270 -1.95 -6.88 -23.45
C ASN A 270 -0.73 -6.00 -23.67
N PHE A 271 0.23 -6.03 -22.75
CA PHE A 271 1.57 -5.52 -23.03
C PHE A 271 2.19 -6.43 -24.11
N THR A 272 1.71 -6.27 -25.34
CA THR A 272 2.27 -6.81 -26.57
C THR A 272 3.08 -5.67 -27.14
N PRO A 273 4.37 -5.58 -26.80
CA PRO A 273 5.29 -4.71 -27.51
C PRO A 273 5.47 -5.33 -28.90
N TYR A 274 4.49 -5.07 -29.78
CA TYR A 274 4.63 -5.32 -31.21
C TYR A 274 5.73 -4.42 -31.79
N ASP A 275 6.07 -3.30 -31.12
CA ASP A 275 7.30 -2.57 -31.38
C ASP A 275 8.46 -3.13 -30.55
N SER A 276 9.14 -4.08 -31.18
CA SER A 276 10.47 -4.60 -30.83
C SER A 276 11.59 -3.57 -31.04
N SER A 277 11.29 -2.31 -31.35
CA SER A 277 12.32 -1.29 -31.55
C SER A 277 13.12 -1.11 -30.27
N SER A 278 14.41 -1.43 -30.35
CA SER A 278 15.39 -1.08 -29.33
C SER A 278 15.41 0.43 -29.14
N LEU A 279 15.61 0.89 -27.91
CA LEU A 279 16.01 2.27 -27.69
C LEU A 279 17.36 2.49 -28.38
N GLN A 280 17.42 3.51 -29.22
CA GLN A 280 18.62 3.85 -30.00
C GLN A 280 18.95 5.32 -29.82
N SER A 281 20.25 5.64 -29.77
CA SER A 281 20.67 7.03 -29.74
C SER A 281 20.53 7.67 -31.13
N ALA A 282 20.30 8.97 -31.16
CA ALA A 282 20.26 9.72 -32.42
C ALA A 282 21.56 9.55 -33.23
N ASP A 283 22.71 9.50 -32.55
CA ASP A 283 24.01 9.29 -33.19
C ASP A 283 24.11 7.91 -33.85
N TYR A 284 23.60 6.86 -33.18
CA TYR A 284 23.56 5.52 -33.74
C TYR A 284 22.65 5.46 -34.98
N ILE A 285 21.44 6.02 -34.89
CA ILE A 285 20.50 6.08 -36.02
C ILE A 285 21.12 6.86 -37.19
N ASN A 286 21.69 8.03 -36.93
CA ASN A 286 22.35 8.86 -37.96
C ASN A 286 23.53 8.13 -38.60
N CYS A 287 24.31 7.39 -37.81
CA CYS A 287 25.37 6.55 -38.33
C CYS A 287 24.81 5.44 -39.24
N GLN A 288 23.73 4.76 -38.83
CA GLN A 288 23.14 3.68 -39.63
C GLN A 288 22.66 4.16 -40.99
N TYR A 289 22.18 5.40 -41.08
CA TYR A 289 21.77 6.00 -42.36
C TYR A 289 22.95 6.44 -43.24
N ASN A 290 24.05 6.91 -42.65
CA ASN A 290 25.11 7.60 -43.39
C ASN A 290 26.45 6.85 -43.47
N GLY A 291 26.59 5.69 -42.81
CA GLY A 291 27.87 5.00 -42.69
C GLY A 291 27.77 3.52 -42.36
N SER A 292 28.92 2.92 -42.08
CA SER A 292 29.07 1.53 -41.61
C SER A 292 29.85 1.50 -40.29
N ASN A 293 29.76 0.39 -39.54
CA ASN A 293 30.42 0.20 -38.23
C ASN A 293 29.87 1.05 -37.07
N CYS A 294 28.56 1.26 -37.03
CA CYS A 294 27.89 2.00 -35.96
C CYS A 294 27.95 1.26 -34.62
N LYS A 295 28.34 1.98 -33.56
CA LYS A 295 28.34 1.47 -32.18
C LYS A 295 27.37 2.29 -31.36
N GLU A 296 26.49 1.59 -30.66
CA GLU A 296 25.53 2.23 -29.77
C GLU A 296 26.20 2.65 -28.45
N LYS A 297 25.71 3.72 -27.85
CA LYS A 297 26.17 4.20 -26.54
C LYS A 297 25.87 3.16 -25.47
N SER A 298 26.77 3.00 -24.50
CA SER A 298 26.64 2.05 -23.39
C SER A 298 25.30 2.21 -22.65
N ASP A 299 24.89 3.44 -22.43
CA ASP A 299 23.68 3.75 -21.66
C ASP A 299 22.42 3.24 -22.37
N TYR A 300 22.39 3.27 -23.70
CA TYR A 300 21.31 2.71 -24.50
C TYR A 300 21.35 1.17 -24.55
N ILE A 301 22.55 0.57 -24.55
CA ILE A 301 22.69 -0.89 -24.42
C ILE A 301 22.11 -1.35 -23.07
N SER A 302 22.47 -0.68 -21.98
CA SER A 302 21.90 -0.96 -20.65
C SER A 302 20.39 -0.68 -20.60
N ALA A 303 19.93 0.41 -21.20
CA ALA A 303 18.50 0.76 -21.27
C ALA A 303 17.66 -0.33 -21.93
N ASN A 304 18.18 -0.98 -22.99
CA ASN A 304 17.48 -2.10 -23.63
C ASN A 304 17.40 -3.35 -22.74
N THR A 305 18.35 -3.54 -21.81
CA THR A 305 18.22 -4.56 -20.77
C THR A 305 17.13 -4.17 -19.77
N TYR A 306 17.10 -2.90 -19.34
CA TYR A 306 16.04 -2.40 -18.46
C TYR A 306 14.66 -2.49 -19.10
N ARG A 307 14.57 -2.26 -20.41
CA ARG A 307 13.34 -2.43 -21.22
C ARG A 307 12.80 -3.86 -21.14
N LYS A 308 13.68 -4.85 -21.27
CA LYS A 308 13.33 -6.26 -21.13
C LYS A 308 12.82 -6.56 -19.72
N ASN A 309 13.55 -6.11 -18.69
CA ASN A 309 13.16 -6.28 -17.30
C ASN A 309 11.80 -5.63 -16.99
N LEU A 310 11.57 -4.40 -17.46
CA LEU A 310 10.28 -3.71 -17.30
C LEU A 310 9.14 -4.50 -17.95
N ARG A 311 9.36 -4.99 -19.18
CA ARG A 311 8.40 -5.84 -19.90
C ARG A 311 8.08 -7.11 -19.13
N ASP A 312 9.10 -7.79 -18.61
CA ASP A 312 8.93 -9.03 -17.87
C ASP A 312 8.16 -8.77 -16.56
N GLY A 313 8.48 -7.70 -15.83
CA GLY A 313 7.74 -7.28 -14.64
C GLY A 313 6.30 -6.85 -14.90
N MET A 314 6.02 -6.17 -16.02
CA MET A 314 4.65 -5.82 -16.41
C MET A 314 3.84 -7.05 -16.82
N LYS A 315 4.43 -7.97 -17.60
CA LYS A 315 3.79 -9.25 -17.94
C LYS A 315 3.48 -10.08 -16.69
N GLU A 316 4.42 -10.14 -15.75
CA GLU A 316 4.22 -10.84 -14.49
C GLU A 316 3.13 -10.17 -13.64
N SER A 317 3.04 -8.83 -13.67
CA SER A 317 1.95 -8.10 -12.97
C SER A 317 0.57 -8.41 -13.55
N ILE A 318 0.48 -8.70 -14.85
CA ILE A 318 -0.76 -9.09 -15.53
C ILE A 318 -1.09 -10.56 -15.25
N ASN A 319 -0.12 -11.46 -15.43
CA ASN A 319 -0.35 -12.90 -15.36
C ASN A 319 -0.49 -13.40 -13.92
N ASN A 320 0.26 -12.81 -12.99
CA ASN A 320 0.33 -13.21 -11.59
C ASN A 320 0.21 -11.96 -10.69
N PRO A 321 -0.93 -11.24 -10.71
CA PRO A 321 -1.07 -10.00 -9.95
C PRO A 321 -0.80 -10.23 -8.47
N TYR A 322 -0.27 -9.22 -7.79
CA TYR A 322 -0.06 -9.29 -6.35
C TYR A 322 -1.39 -9.52 -5.62
N VAL A 323 -1.46 -10.64 -4.90
CA VAL A 323 -2.52 -10.94 -3.95
C VAL A 323 -1.98 -10.66 -2.56
N PRO A 324 -2.54 -9.68 -1.82
CA PRO A 324 -2.12 -9.43 -0.45
C PRO A 324 -2.24 -10.70 0.39
N PRO A 325 -1.23 -11.07 1.18
CA PRO A 325 -1.38 -12.20 2.10
C PRO A 325 -2.49 -11.87 3.10
N PRO A 326 -3.10 -12.88 3.76
CA PRO A 326 -4.06 -12.65 4.82
C PRO A 326 -3.49 -11.70 5.88
N SER A 327 -4.30 -10.74 6.32
CA SER A 327 -3.93 -9.85 7.42
C SER A 327 -3.57 -10.66 8.66
N THR A 328 -2.53 -10.27 9.37
CA THR A 328 -2.08 -10.97 10.58
C THR A 328 -2.54 -10.22 11.82
N PRO A 329 -2.85 -10.92 12.93
CA PRO A 329 -3.14 -10.26 14.21
C PRO A 329 -2.00 -9.34 14.65
N ALA A 330 -2.32 -8.06 14.90
CA ALA A 330 -1.36 -7.09 15.45
C ALA A 330 -1.04 -7.36 16.92
N LYS A 331 -1.95 -8.02 17.63
CA LYS A 331 -1.85 -8.31 19.06
C LYS A 331 -2.36 -9.71 19.38
N LYS A 332 -1.86 -10.28 20.47
CA LYS A 332 -2.39 -11.54 21.01
C LYS A 332 -3.46 -11.21 22.02
N CYS A 333 -4.68 -11.65 21.75
CA CYS A 333 -5.81 -11.42 22.63
C CYS A 333 -6.19 -12.69 23.39
N ASN A 334 -6.41 -12.54 24.70
CA ASN A 334 -6.93 -13.60 25.55
C ASN A 334 -8.26 -13.14 26.14
N TRP A 335 -9.15 -14.09 26.40
CA TRP A 335 -10.45 -13.84 27.00
C TRP A 335 -10.67 -14.72 28.23
N GLU A 336 -11.52 -14.23 29.11
CA GLU A 336 -12.00 -14.93 30.30
C GLU A 336 -13.51 -14.72 30.44
N SER A 337 -14.22 -15.68 31.02
CA SER A 337 -15.65 -15.59 31.31
C SER A 337 -15.97 -16.07 32.71
N PHE A 338 -17.03 -15.51 33.29
CA PHE A 338 -17.58 -15.88 34.59
C PHE A 338 -19.09 -16.02 34.48
N GLU A 339 -19.64 -17.10 35.02
CA GLU A 339 -21.09 -17.29 35.16
C GLU A 339 -21.41 -17.73 36.59
N GLY A 340 -22.27 -17.00 37.27
CA GLY A 340 -22.60 -17.27 38.67
C GLY A 340 -23.27 -16.09 39.36
N ASN A 341 -23.41 -16.16 40.68
CA ASN A 341 -24.01 -15.11 41.48
C ASN A 341 -23.03 -13.94 41.70
N TYR A 342 -23.50 -12.68 41.56
CA TYR A 342 -22.66 -11.49 41.59
C TYR A 342 -21.94 -11.34 42.94
N GLU A 343 -22.68 -11.57 44.01
CA GLU A 343 -22.24 -11.47 45.41
C GLU A 343 -21.27 -12.60 45.80
N GLN A 344 -21.11 -13.64 44.97
CA GLN A 344 -20.27 -14.81 45.23
C GLN A 344 -18.96 -14.83 44.42
N GLY A 345 -18.49 -13.68 43.93
CA GLY A 345 -17.16 -13.55 43.32
C GLY A 345 -17.11 -12.78 42.01
N ALA A 346 -18.26 -12.43 41.41
CA ALA A 346 -18.25 -11.66 40.16
C ALA A 346 -17.65 -10.26 40.37
N LYS A 347 -17.90 -9.64 41.54
CA LYS A 347 -17.36 -8.33 41.90
C LYS A 347 -15.83 -8.32 41.91
N GLU A 348 -15.22 -9.36 42.46
CA GLU A 348 -13.78 -9.55 42.54
C GLU A 348 -13.17 -9.79 41.16
N VAL A 349 -13.82 -10.62 40.34
CA VAL A 349 -13.42 -10.86 38.94
C VAL A 349 -13.49 -9.57 38.13
N LEU A 350 -14.57 -8.80 38.27
CA LEU A 350 -14.79 -7.54 37.58
C LEU A 350 -13.71 -6.51 37.97
N LYS A 351 -13.40 -6.39 39.27
CA LYS A 351 -12.33 -5.52 39.77
C LYS A 351 -10.97 -5.91 39.18
N ARG A 352 -10.63 -7.20 39.15
CA ARG A 352 -9.37 -7.69 38.55
C ARG A 352 -9.30 -7.36 37.05
N TRP A 353 -10.37 -7.61 36.31
CA TRP A 353 -10.44 -7.36 34.87
C TRP A 353 -10.32 -5.87 34.54
N LEU A 354 -11.00 -4.99 35.29
CA LEU A 354 -10.90 -3.54 35.10
C LEU A 354 -9.46 -3.03 35.31
N VAL A 355 -8.80 -3.47 36.39
CA VAL A 355 -7.39 -3.11 36.67
C VAL A 355 -6.43 -3.67 35.61
N SER A 356 -6.75 -4.85 35.06
CA SER A 356 -5.94 -5.51 34.04
C SER A 356 -6.20 -5.00 32.62
N GLY A 357 -7.08 -4.01 32.45
CA GLY A 357 -7.40 -3.39 31.16
C GLY A 357 -8.23 -4.27 30.23
N PHE A 358 -9.01 -5.20 30.76
CA PHE A 358 -9.95 -5.99 29.98
C PHE A 358 -11.08 -5.09 29.46
N LYS A 359 -11.56 -5.38 28.24
CA LYS A 359 -12.85 -4.90 27.75
C LYS A 359 -13.90 -5.88 28.22
N ILE A 360 -14.88 -5.41 29.00
CA ILE A 360 -15.77 -6.27 29.78
C ILE A 360 -17.22 -6.05 29.35
N GLY A 361 -17.98 -7.15 29.29
CA GLY A 361 -19.41 -7.18 29.04
C GLY A 361 -20.06 -7.96 30.17
N ILE A 362 -21.20 -7.45 30.66
CA ILE A 362 -21.99 -8.10 31.69
C ILE A 362 -23.42 -8.25 31.22
N GLU A 363 -23.99 -9.43 31.46
CA GLU A 363 -25.39 -9.74 31.26
C GLU A 363 -26.01 -10.10 32.61
N ILE A 364 -27.02 -9.34 33.01
CA ILE A 364 -27.67 -9.47 34.32
C ILE A 364 -29.01 -10.19 34.11
N GLY A 365 -29.19 -11.34 34.75
CA GLY A 365 -30.37 -12.19 34.54
C GLY A 365 -31.69 -11.50 34.87
N SER A 366 -31.70 -10.60 35.86
CA SER A 366 -32.88 -9.83 36.27
C SER A 366 -33.27 -8.71 35.30
N LEU A 367 -32.39 -8.31 34.38
CA LEU A 367 -32.61 -7.22 33.41
C LEU A 367 -32.90 -7.74 32.00
N ALA A 368 -33.61 -8.87 31.90
CA ALA A 368 -33.97 -9.53 30.65
C ALA A 368 -32.77 -9.96 29.78
N GLY A 369 -31.60 -10.19 30.38
CA GLY A 369 -30.42 -10.67 29.65
C GLY A 369 -29.82 -9.66 28.67
N LYS A 370 -30.03 -8.35 28.89
CA LYS A 370 -29.31 -7.32 28.13
C LYS A 370 -27.85 -7.30 28.57
N CYS A 371 -26.98 -7.25 27.57
CA CYS A 371 -25.54 -7.22 27.78
C CYS A 371 -25.04 -5.78 27.68
N GLU A 372 -24.34 -5.32 28.71
CA GLU A 372 -23.87 -3.95 28.86
C GLU A 372 -22.34 -3.91 28.96
N PRO A 373 -21.67 -2.95 28.29
CA PRO A 373 -20.24 -2.76 28.46
C PRO A 373 -19.93 -2.16 29.83
N VAL A 374 -18.92 -2.71 30.51
CA VAL A 374 -18.50 -2.23 31.84
C VAL A 374 -17.12 -1.59 31.74
N SER A 375 -17.07 -0.29 32.03
CA SER A 375 -15.84 0.51 32.07
C SER A 375 -15.41 0.91 33.48
N SER A 376 -16.27 0.72 34.48
CA SER A 376 -16.01 1.04 35.89
C SER A 376 -16.79 0.10 36.81
N LEU A 377 -16.42 0.02 38.10
CA LEU A 377 -17.11 -0.84 39.05
C LEU A 377 -18.51 -0.25 39.36
N PRO A 378 -19.61 -0.98 39.14
CA PRO A 378 -20.94 -0.51 39.50
C PRO A 378 -21.05 -0.27 41.01
N SER A 379 -21.83 0.74 41.43
CA SER A 379 -22.02 1.06 42.84
C SER A 379 -23.43 1.58 43.15
N GLY A 380 -23.88 1.39 44.38
CA GLY A 380 -25.19 1.86 44.82
C GLY A 380 -26.34 1.17 44.08
N ALA A 381 -27.26 1.96 43.52
CA ALA A 381 -28.44 1.45 42.84
C ALA A 381 -28.13 0.71 41.52
N SER A 382 -26.95 0.91 40.94
CA SER A 382 -26.52 0.23 39.71
C SER A 382 -25.72 -1.05 39.97
N GLU A 383 -25.52 -1.43 41.23
CA GLU A 383 -24.80 -2.66 41.57
C GLU A 383 -25.66 -3.89 41.20
N PRO A 384 -25.17 -4.78 40.31
CA PRO A 384 -25.90 -5.98 39.93
C PRO A 384 -26.18 -6.86 41.16
N ARG A 385 -27.34 -7.54 41.15
CA ARG A 385 -27.70 -8.52 42.18
C ARG A 385 -28.13 -9.82 41.54
N GLY A 386 -27.73 -10.94 42.15
CA GLY A 386 -28.11 -12.27 41.69
C GLY A 386 -27.26 -12.80 40.54
N HIS A 387 -27.83 -13.64 39.69
CA HIS A 387 -27.09 -14.36 38.65
C HIS A 387 -26.64 -13.43 37.50
N VAL A 388 -25.34 -13.48 37.18
CA VAL A 388 -24.70 -12.73 36.11
C VAL A 388 -23.89 -13.64 35.20
N LYS A 389 -23.82 -13.26 33.92
CA LYS A 389 -22.85 -13.79 32.95
C LYS A 389 -21.94 -12.65 32.54
N MET A 390 -20.64 -12.84 32.68
CA MET A 390 -19.65 -11.82 32.32
C MET A 390 -18.59 -12.41 31.42
N SER A 391 -18.08 -11.61 30.50
CA SER A 391 -16.83 -11.92 29.83
C SER A 391 -15.99 -10.68 29.67
N GLY A 392 -14.68 -10.89 29.59
CA GLY A 392 -13.77 -9.85 29.20
C GLY A 392 -12.64 -10.38 28.33
N TYR A 393 -12.07 -9.51 27.52
CA TYR A 393 -10.85 -9.81 26.77
C TYR A 393 -9.84 -8.67 26.84
N VAL A 394 -8.57 -9.03 26.72
CA VAL A 394 -7.45 -8.08 26.66
C VAL A 394 -6.51 -8.49 25.53
N CYS A 395 -6.01 -7.50 24.79
CA CYS A 395 -5.07 -7.67 23.69
C CYS A 395 -3.74 -7.05 24.08
N LYS A 396 -2.68 -7.88 24.14
CA LYS A 396 -1.31 -7.43 24.41
C LYS A 396 -0.55 -7.27 23.11
#